data_AF-A0A3D0HET0-F1
#
_entry.id   AF-A0A3D0HET0-F1
#
_cell.length_a   1.000
_cell.length_b   1.000
_cell.length_c   1.000
_cell.angle_alpha   90.00
_cell.angle_beta   90.00
_cell.angle_gamma   90.00
#
_symmetry.space_group_name_H-M   'P 1'
#
loop_
_entity.id
_entity.type
_entity.pdbx_description
1 polymer ?
#
loop_
_entity_poly.entity_id
_entity_poly.type
_entity_poly.pdbx_seq_one_letter_code
_entity_poly.pdbx_strand_id
1 'polypeptide(L)'
;MTASDGFGVPALFSSWIASVVSPQLKKRYFLKFLAWAFGLGAAGVVAALSVFLIGFSVMYSRLPAIDSLTDYKPKVPLRIYSAEGLLIGEFG
;
A
#
# COMPACT_ATOMS: atom_id res chain seq x y z
N MET A 1 22.25 -29.75 60.71
CA MET A 1 22.50 -31.05 60.06
C MET A 1 21.56 -31.19 58.87
N THR A 2 21.99 -30.75 57.68
CA THR A 2 21.30 -31.03 56.41
C THR A 2 22.35 -31.52 55.43
N ALA A 3 22.32 -32.80 55.13
CA ALA A 3 23.16 -33.44 54.14
C ALA A 3 22.54 -33.23 52.76
N SER A 4 22.90 -32.14 52.07
CA SER A 4 22.40 -31.85 50.71
C SER A 4 23.47 -31.38 49.71
N ASP A 5 24.74 -31.26 50.10
CA ASP A 5 25.69 -30.46 49.33
C ASP A 5 26.74 -31.33 48.61
N GLY A 6 26.37 -32.57 48.28
CA GLY A 6 27.28 -33.65 47.86
C GLY A 6 27.76 -33.65 46.40
N PHE A 7 27.44 -32.64 45.59
CA PHE A 7 27.96 -32.53 44.22
C PHE A 7 28.01 -31.06 43.77
N GLY A 8 28.92 -30.28 44.37
CA GLY A 8 29.14 -28.88 44.00
C GLY A 8 29.79 -28.76 42.63
N VAL A 9 28.98 -28.51 41.60
CA VAL A 9 29.48 -28.14 40.28
C VAL A 9 30.30 -26.84 40.43
N PRO A 10 31.59 -26.81 40.06
CA PRO A 10 32.41 -25.62 40.24
C PRO A 10 31.81 -24.43 39.48
N ALA A 11 31.78 -23.24 40.09
CA ALA A 11 31.19 -22.04 39.47
C ALA A 11 31.76 -21.73 38.08
N LEU A 12 33.01 -22.11 37.84
CA LEU A 12 33.71 -22.01 36.55
C LEU A 12 33.16 -22.98 35.48
N PHE A 13 32.59 -24.11 35.88
CA PHE A 13 31.97 -25.08 34.98
C PHE A 13 30.57 -24.63 34.54
N SER A 14 29.81 -23.99 35.45
CA SER A 14 28.51 -23.39 35.14
C SER A 14 28.62 -22.28 34.09
N SER A 15 29.62 -21.39 34.22
CA SER A 15 29.85 -20.31 33.25
C SER A 15 30.35 -20.82 31.90
N TRP A 16 31.15 -21.89 31.89
CA TRP A 16 31.62 -22.54 30.67
C TRP A 16 30.48 -23.13 29.83
N ILE A 17 29.53 -23.86 30.44
CA ILE A 17 28.37 -24.41 29.72
C ILE A 17 27.47 -23.31 29.17
N ALA A 18 27.24 -22.25 29.96
CA ALA A 18 26.43 -21.11 29.54
C ALA A 18 27.01 -20.43 28.27
N SER A 19 28.34 -20.46 28.10
CA SER A 19 29.02 -19.89 26.92
C SER A 19 28.90 -20.74 25.65
N VAL A 20 28.68 -22.06 25.79
CA VAL A 20 28.56 -23.00 24.65
C VAL A 20 27.20 -22.86 23.95
N VAL A 21 26.17 -22.41 24.68
CA VAL A 21 24.86 -22.08 24.11
C VAL A 21 24.92 -20.69 23.48
N SER A 22 25.55 -20.61 22.31
CA SER A 22 25.64 -19.35 21.57
C SER A 22 24.26 -18.94 21.00
N PRO A 23 23.74 -17.73 21.29
CA PRO A 23 22.46 -17.24 20.75
C PRO A 23 22.53 -16.84 19.27
N GLN A 24 23.70 -16.99 18.65
CA GLN A 24 24.05 -16.44 17.34
C GLN A 24 23.22 -17.04 16.19
N LEU A 25 22.74 -18.27 16.34
CA LEU A 25 21.99 -18.96 15.29
C LEU A 25 20.59 -18.38 15.11
N LYS A 26 19.87 -18.07 16.20
CA LYS A 26 18.53 -17.47 16.14
C LYS A 26 18.54 -16.09 15.49
N LYS A 27 19.58 -15.28 15.75
CA LYS A 27 19.77 -13.96 15.13
C LYS A 27 19.90 -14.04 13.61
N ARG A 28 20.72 -14.97 13.08
CA ARG A 28 20.92 -15.11 11.62
C ARG A 28 19.63 -15.51 10.89
N TYR A 29 18.86 -16.45 11.42
CA TYR A 29 17.57 -16.82 10.83
C TYR A 29 16.53 -15.70 10.93
N PHE A 30 16.50 -14.99 12.05
CA PHE A 30 15.62 -13.83 12.23
C PHE A 30 15.94 -12.69 11.24
N LEU A 31 17.22 -12.36 11.02
CA LEU A 31 17.61 -11.38 9.99
C LEU A 31 17.27 -11.85 8.57
N LYS A 32 17.44 -13.14 8.25
CA LYS A 32 17.05 -13.69 6.94
C LYS A 32 15.55 -13.61 6.73
N PHE A 33 14.75 -13.88 7.77
CA PHE A 33 13.31 -13.73 7.74
C PHE A 33 12.91 -12.27 7.51
N LEU A 34 13.53 -11.32 8.22
CA LEU A 34 13.25 -9.90 8.04
C LEU A 34 13.65 -9.39 6.65
N ALA A 35 14.79 -9.85 6.12
CA ALA A 35 15.22 -9.54 4.76
C ALA A 35 14.25 -10.09 3.70
N TRP A 36 13.74 -11.32 3.90
CA TRP A 36 12.72 -11.90 3.04
C TRP A 36 11.38 -11.18 3.12
N ALA A 37 10.93 -10.82 4.33
CA ALA A 37 9.72 -10.05 4.54
C ALA A 37 9.81 -8.67 3.89
N PHE A 38 10.96 -8.01 3.98
CA PHE A 38 11.20 -6.74 3.32
C PHE A 38 11.23 -6.89 1.79
N GLY A 39 11.88 -7.94 1.27
CA GLY A 39 11.91 -8.23 -0.16
C GLY A 39 10.51 -8.50 -0.74
N LEU A 40 9.69 -9.30 -0.03
CA LEU A 40 8.29 -9.55 -0.40
C LEU A 40 7.44 -8.28 -0.30
N GLY A 41 7.63 -7.47 0.74
CA GLY A 41 6.96 -6.19 0.89
C GLY A 41 7.27 -5.24 -0.27
N ALA A 42 8.55 -5.08 -0.60
CA ALA A 42 8.99 -4.25 -1.72
C ALA A 42 8.44 -4.75 -3.06
N ALA A 43 8.49 -6.06 -3.32
CA ALA A 43 7.92 -6.66 -4.52
C ALA A 43 6.41 -6.44 -4.61
N GLY A 44 5.68 -6.57 -3.49
CA GLY A 44 4.25 -6.30 -3.41
C GLY A 44 3.90 -4.85 -3.71
N VAL A 45 4.67 -3.90 -3.18
CA VAL A 45 4.49 -2.46 -3.46
C VAL A 45 4.72 -2.16 -4.94
N VAL A 46 5.79 -2.70 -5.54
CA VAL A 46 6.06 -2.52 -6.97
C VAL A 46 4.93 -3.08 -7.81
N ALA A 47 4.47 -4.30 -7.51
CA ALA A 47 3.36 -4.92 -8.23
C ALA A 47 2.07 -4.09 -8.13
N ALA A 48 1.72 -3.60 -6.93
CA ALA A 48 0.54 -2.76 -6.71
C ALA A 48 0.64 -1.44 -7.49
N LEU A 49 1.81 -0.79 -7.48
CA LEU A 49 2.06 0.43 -8.25
C LEU A 49 1.94 0.18 -9.76
N SER A 50 2.48 -0.93 -10.27
CA SER A 50 2.36 -1.29 -11.68
C SER A 50 0.89 -1.46 -12.09
N VAL A 51 0.10 -2.20 -11.32
CA VAL A 51 -1.34 -2.39 -11.59
C VAL A 51 -2.08 -1.06 -11.52
N PHE A 52 -1.77 -0.22 -10.53
CA PHE A 52 -2.38 1.10 -10.39
C PHE A 52 -2.10 2.01 -11.59
N LEU A 53 -0.84 2.11 -12.02
CA LEU A 53 -0.43 2.93 -13.17
C LEU A 53 -1.11 2.48 -14.47
N ILE A 54 -1.19 1.17 -14.69
CA ILE A 54 -1.87 0.61 -15.86
C ILE A 54 -3.36 0.93 -15.80
N GLY A 55 -4.01 0.68 -14.66
CA GLY A 55 -5.44 0.97 -14.47
C GLY A 55 -5.77 2.46 -14.65
N PHE A 56 -4.93 3.33 -14.10
CA PHE A 56 -5.03 4.77 -14.25
C PHE A 56 -4.91 5.18 -15.73
N SER A 57 -3.90 4.69 -16.44
CA SER A 57 -3.72 4.96 -17.88
C SER A 57 -4.95 4.58 -18.70
N VAL A 58 -5.52 3.39 -18.45
CA VAL A 58 -6.74 2.92 -19.12
C VAL A 58 -7.92 3.83 -18.81
N MET A 59 -8.12 4.23 -17.56
CA MET A 59 -9.20 5.15 -17.18
C MET A 59 -9.06 6.49 -17.89
N TYR A 60 -7.87 7.11 -17.84
CA TYR A 60 -7.62 8.39 -18.50
C TYR A 60 -7.84 8.35 -20.00
N SER A 61 -7.51 7.25 -20.68
CA SER A 61 -7.77 7.10 -22.12
C SER A 61 -9.26 7.04 -22.47
N ARG A 62 -10.13 6.72 -21.52
CA ARG A 62 -11.59 6.65 -21.72
C ARG A 62 -12.31 7.93 -21.35
N LEU A 63 -11.64 8.90 -20.73
CA LEU A 63 -12.24 10.20 -20.46
C LEU A 63 -12.36 10.97 -21.79
N PRO A 64 -13.57 11.36 -22.21
CA PRO A 64 -13.74 12.19 -23.39
C PRO A 64 -12.98 13.51 -23.20
N ALA A 65 -12.34 13.98 -24.27
CA ALA A 65 -11.54 15.20 -24.23
C ALA A 65 -12.40 16.41 -23.80
N ILE A 66 -11.86 17.20 -22.87
CA ILE A 66 -12.50 18.43 -22.34
C ILE A 66 -12.65 19.49 -23.44
N ASP A 67 -11.97 19.35 -24.58
CA ASP A 67 -12.15 20.20 -25.77
C ASP A 67 -13.61 20.28 -26.24
N SER A 68 -14.40 19.22 -26.01
CA SER A 68 -15.85 19.22 -26.32
C SER A 68 -16.71 20.14 -25.45
N LEU A 69 -16.17 20.62 -24.32
CA LEU A 69 -16.83 21.56 -23.41
C LEU A 69 -16.32 23.00 -23.59
N THR A 70 -15.09 23.19 -24.06
CA THR A 70 -14.50 24.52 -24.30
C THR A 70 -15.01 25.15 -25.60
N ASP A 71 -15.30 24.33 -26.62
CA ASP A 71 -15.94 24.78 -27.87
C ASP A 71 -17.48 24.69 -27.84
N TYR A 72 -18.08 24.70 -26.64
CA TYR A 72 -19.53 24.88 -26.53
C TYR A 72 -19.89 26.34 -26.82
N LYS A 73 -19.99 26.65 -28.13
CA LYS A 73 -20.79 27.77 -28.61
C LYS A 73 -22.24 27.31 -28.68
N PRO A 74 -23.11 27.60 -27.70
CA PRO A 74 -24.53 27.34 -27.85
C PRO A 74 -25.02 28.15 -29.06
N LYS A 75 -25.19 27.46 -30.20
CA LYS A 75 -25.78 28.04 -31.43
C LYS A 75 -27.30 27.95 -31.42
N VAL A 76 -27.86 27.49 -30.31
CA VAL A 76 -29.30 27.35 -30.11
C VAL A 76 -29.75 28.54 -29.26
N PRO A 77 -30.56 29.47 -29.82
CA PRO A 77 -31.09 30.57 -29.04
C PRO A 77 -31.96 30.00 -27.91
N LEU A 78 -31.86 30.61 -26.75
CA LEU A 78 -32.72 30.35 -25.61
C LEU A 78 -34.16 30.73 -25.98
N ARG A 79 -35.08 29.77 -25.96
CA ARG A 79 -36.51 29.98 -26.24
C ARG A 79 -37.29 30.02 -24.93
N ILE A 80 -38.02 31.11 -24.69
CA ILE A 80 -38.92 31.28 -23.54
C ILE A 80 -40.35 30.97 -23.99
N TYR A 81 -41.00 30.02 -23.32
CA TYR A 81 -42.38 29.64 -23.59
C TYR A 81 -43.31 30.04 -22.44
N SER A 82 -44.58 30.31 -22.76
CA SER A 82 -45.67 30.54 -21.80
C SER A 82 -46.15 29.24 -21.20
N ALA A 83 -46.97 29.32 -20.15
CA ALA A 83 -47.61 28.14 -19.53
C ALA A 83 -48.47 27.35 -20.53
N GLU A 84 -49.01 28.02 -21.55
CA GLU A 84 -49.81 27.47 -22.64
C GLU A 84 -48.95 26.95 -23.80
N GLY A 85 -47.62 26.98 -23.68
CA GLY A 85 -46.68 26.51 -24.70
C GLY A 85 -46.42 27.49 -25.85
N LEU A 86 -46.92 28.73 -25.76
CA LEU A 86 -46.68 29.77 -26.75
C LEU A 86 -45.27 30.36 -26.60
N LEU A 87 -44.53 30.56 -27.69
CA LEU A 87 -43.20 31.18 -27.65
C LEU A 87 -43.32 32.69 -27.35
N ILE A 88 -42.76 33.15 -26.23
CA ILE A 88 -42.78 34.55 -25.78
C ILE A 88 -41.52 35.30 -26.22
N GLY A 89 -40.41 34.59 -26.47
CA GLY A 89 -39.19 35.20 -26.98
C GLY A 89 -38.07 34.21 -27.26
N GLU A 90 -37.17 34.60 -28.16
CA GLU A 90 -35.92 33.90 -28.44
C GLU A 90 -34.74 34.84 -28.14
N PHE A 91 -33.73 34.35 -27.41
CA PHE A 91 -32.54 35.10 -27.01
C PHE A 91 -31.29 34.33 -27.42
N GLY A 92 -30.44 34.91 -28.24
CA GLY A 92 -29.21 34.29 -28.73
C GLY A 92 -28.26 35.31 -29.29
#